data_AF-A0A087U4C6-F1
#
_entry.id   AF-A0A087U4C6-F1
#
_cell.length_a   1.000
_cell.length_b   1.000
_cell.length_c   1.000
_cell.angle_alpha   90.00
_cell.angle_beta   90.00
_cell.angle_gamma   90.00
#
_symmetry.space_group_name_H-M   'P 1'
#
loop_
_entity.id
_entity.type
_entity.pdbx_description
1 polymer ?
#
loop_
_entity_poly.entity_id
_entity_poly.type
_entity_poly.pdbx_seq_one_letter_code
_entity_poly.pdbx_strand_id
1 'polypeptide(L)'
;MPFVSQGLKISVLGFKSHLWAVRNSSTLLFSALITRIFGVNRSHDEAGKKNRLTGKTFFSNYKDMYFFLHDELKQCVHSFNQSNTRNISTEPTMYPILLILGRLYPAAGESDPRLASFIPLLHKCACSPVWKTRILAAKALVPLISVENVTATLQTLFYSIPSCEEINFSHNMIHGLLLQERFGTQIAVVDFITF
;
A
#
# COMPACT_ATOMS: atom_id res chain seq x y z
N MET A 1 -16.37 -1.31 18.14
CA MET A 1 -16.57 -2.64 17.51
C MET A 1 -15.49 -3.56 18.04
N PRO A 2 -15.81 -4.49 18.95
CA PRO A 2 -14.80 -5.37 19.51
C PRO A 2 -14.27 -6.34 18.43
N PHE A 3 -13.03 -6.80 18.58
CA PHE A 3 -12.37 -7.85 17.78
C PHE A 3 -12.02 -7.56 16.30
N VAL A 4 -12.43 -6.44 15.70
CA VAL A 4 -12.11 -6.13 14.29
C VAL A 4 -10.60 -6.15 14.01
N SER A 5 -9.80 -5.53 14.89
CA SER A 5 -8.34 -5.52 14.75
C SER A 5 -7.74 -6.94 14.83
N GLN A 6 -8.16 -7.73 15.83
CA GLN A 6 -7.70 -9.11 15.99
C GLN A 6 -8.09 -10.00 14.79
N GLY A 7 -9.33 -9.89 14.33
CA GLY A 7 -9.80 -10.60 13.14
C GLY A 7 -8.98 -10.22 11.90
N LEU A 8 -8.66 -8.93 11.74
CA LEU A 8 -7.86 -8.45 10.61
C LEU A 8 -6.43 -9.01 10.68
N LYS A 9 -5.80 -9.00 11.86
CA LYS A 9 -4.48 -9.62 12.08
C LYS A 9 -4.46 -11.10 11.74
N ILE A 10 -5.40 -11.87 12.26
CA ILE A 10 -5.52 -13.32 11.98
C ILE A 10 -5.76 -13.55 10.49
N SER A 11 -6.61 -12.74 9.86
CA SER A 11 -6.87 -12.84 8.42
C SER A 11 -5.59 -12.61 7.62
N VAL A 12 -4.79 -11.58 7.94
CA VAL A 12 -3.51 -11.33 7.26
C VAL A 12 -2.54 -12.49 7.50
N LEU A 13 -2.31 -12.89 8.75
CA LEU A 13 -1.38 -13.97 9.08
C LEU A 13 -1.74 -15.29 8.40
N GLY A 14 -3.04 -15.60 8.26
CA GLY A 14 -3.48 -16.83 7.62
C GLY A 14 -3.18 -16.92 6.11
N PHE A 15 -2.83 -15.81 5.44
CA PHE A 15 -2.31 -15.85 4.06
C PHE A 15 -0.98 -16.61 3.98
N LYS A 16 -0.20 -16.65 5.07
CA LYS A 16 1.06 -17.40 5.18
C LYS A 16 0.85 -18.91 5.35
N SER A 17 -0.38 -19.37 5.58
CA SER A 17 -0.63 -20.78 5.89
C SER A 17 -0.26 -21.71 4.72
N HIS A 18 0.33 -22.86 5.03
CA HIS A 18 0.58 -23.92 4.05
C HIS A 18 -0.71 -24.62 3.61
N LEU A 19 -1.75 -24.59 4.45
CA LEU A 19 -3.04 -25.21 4.16
C LEU A 19 -3.90 -24.30 3.28
N TRP A 20 -4.31 -24.79 2.11
CA TRP A 20 -5.15 -24.03 1.18
C TRP A 20 -6.47 -23.57 1.81
N ALA A 21 -7.11 -24.45 2.59
CA ALA A 21 -8.37 -24.14 3.28
C ALA A 21 -8.23 -22.92 4.20
N VAL A 22 -7.13 -22.83 4.96
CA VAL A 22 -6.85 -21.69 5.85
C VAL A 22 -6.66 -20.42 5.04
N ARG A 23 -5.87 -20.45 3.95
CA ARG A 23 -5.68 -19.27 3.09
C ARG A 23 -7.00 -18.76 2.50
N ASN A 24 -7.87 -19.67 2.06
CA ASN A 24 -9.18 -19.31 1.52
C ASN A 24 -10.08 -18.68 2.59
N SER A 25 -10.22 -19.32 3.76
CA SER A 25 -10.98 -18.78 4.88
C SER A 25 -10.46 -17.41 5.34
N SER A 26 -9.14 -17.24 5.38
CA SER A 26 -8.50 -15.96 5.68
C SER A 26 -8.80 -14.88 4.65
N THR A 27 -8.84 -15.24 3.35
CA THR A 27 -9.20 -14.32 2.27
C THR A 27 -10.65 -13.85 2.40
N LEU A 28 -11.57 -14.76 2.72
CA LEU A 28 -12.99 -14.44 2.96
C LEU A 28 -13.17 -13.54 4.18
N LEU A 29 -12.50 -13.88 5.30
CA LEU A 29 -12.52 -13.07 6.51
C LEU A 29 -11.94 -11.67 6.25
N PHE A 30 -10.80 -11.59 5.56
CA PHE A 30 -10.18 -10.33 5.18
C PHE A 30 -11.14 -9.47 4.36
N SER A 31 -11.76 -10.05 3.31
CA SER A 31 -12.72 -9.33 2.46
C SER A 31 -13.90 -8.78 3.27
N ALA A 32 -14.50 -9.61 4.14
CA ALA A 32 -15.61 -9.19 5.00
C ALA A 32 -15.21 -8.05 5.95
N LEU A 33 -14.03 -8.12 6.56
CA LEU A 33 -13.52 -7.10 7.46
C LEU A 33 -13.17 -5.79 6.75
N ILE A 34 -12.56 -5.85 5.56
CA ILE A 34 -12.27 -4.66 4.75
C ILE A 34 -13.57 -3.95 4.38
N THR A 35 -14.59 -4.68 3.94
CA THR A 35 -15.92 -4.11 3.69
C THR A 35 -16.57 -3.56 4.96
N ARG A 36 -16.33 -4.18 6.11
CA ARG A 36 -16.88 -3.69 7.39
C ARG A 36 -16.21 -2.41 7.89
N ILE A 37 -14.90 -2.27 7.68
CA ILE A 37 -14.10 -1.13 8.11
C ILE A 37 -14.30 0.06 7.17
N PHE A 38 -14.18 -0.19 5.88
CA PHE A 38 -14.18 0.86 4.86
C PHE A 38 -15.53 1.02 4.19
N GLY A 39 -16.43 0.04 4.24
CA GLY A 39 -17.69 0.05 3.47
C GLY A 39 -17.56 -0.63 2.11
N VAL A 40 -18.69 -0.82 1.43
CA VAL A 40 -18.73 -1.44 0.09
C VAL A 40 -18.32 -0.39 -0.95
N ASN A 41 -17.28 -0.66 -1.72
CA ASN A 41 -16.99 0.18 -2.88
C ASN A 41 -18.01 -0.11 -3.99
N ARG A 42 -18.91 0.83 -4.23
CA ARG A 42 -19.95 0.74 -5.27
C ARG A 42 -19.66 1.64 -6.48
N SER A 43 -18.60 2.44 -6.44
CA SER A 43 -18.21 3.29 -7.56
C SER A 43 -17.15 2.63 -8.42
N HIS A 44 -17.29 2.78 -9.74
CA HIS A 44 -16.22 2.49 -10.70
C HIS A 44 -15.05 3.46 -10.51
N ASP A 45 -15.33 4.70 -10.06
CA ASP A 45 -14.32 5.66 -9.64
C ASP A 45 -13.75 5.32 -8.26
N GLU A 46 -12.47 4.95 -8.24
CA GLU A 46 -11.69 4.76 -7.01
C GLU A 46 -11.43 6.07 -6.26
N ALA A 47 -11.69 7.24 -6.86
CA ALA A 47 -11.33 8.57 -6.34
C ALA A 47 -12.31 9.16 -5.30
N GLY A 48 -13.46 8.52 -5.04
CA GLY A 48 -14.45 9.05 -4.10
C GLY A 48 -14.01 8.98 -2.63
N LYS A 49 -14.28 10.04 -1.84
CA LYS A 49 -14.10 10.07 -0.36
C LYS A 49 -15.00 9.08 0.39
N LYS A 50 -16.07 8.60 -0.27
CA LYS A 50 -17.00 7.61 0.31
C LYS A 50 -16.28 6.26 0.46
N ASN A 51 -16.52 5.61 1.59
CA ASN A 51 -15.94 4.29 1.90
C ASN A 51 -14.40 4.26 2.05
N ARG A 52 -13.81 5.33 2.58
CA ARG A 52 -12.38 5.43 2.93
C ARG A 52 -12.22 6.06 4.31
N LEU A 53 -11.06 5.86 4.93
CA LEU A 53 -10.68 6.49 6.21
C LEU A 53 -9.34 7.21 6.05
N THR A 54 -9.10 8.28 6.81
CA THR A 54 -7.74 8.82 6.93
C THR A 54 -6.88 7.81 7.69
N GLY A 55 -5.57 7.83 7.48
CA GLY A 55 -4.66 7.00 8.28
C GLY A 55 -4.79 7.31 9.77
N LYS A 56 -4.96 8.58 10.14
CA LYS A 56 -5.19 9.02 11.52
C LYS A 56 -6.45 8.39 12.13
N THR A 57 -7.58 8.40 11.43
CA THR A 57 -8.83 7.79 11.89
C THR A 57 -8.68 6.27 11.97
N PHE A 58 -8.10 5.63 10.94
CA PHE A 58 -7.89 4.18 10.93
C PHE A 58 -7.03 3.73 12.12
N PHE A 59 -5.87 4.34 12.33
CA PHE A 59 -4.98 3.97 13.44
C PHE A 59 -5.45 4.45 14.81
N SER A 60 -6.32 5.46 14.89
CA SER A 60 -6.98 5.82 16.16
C SER A 60 -8.02 4.79 16.56
N ASN A 61 -8.79 4.28 15.58
CA ASN A 61 -9.81 3.25 15.79
C ASN A 61 -9.21 1.86 16.03
N TYR A 62 -8.04 1.58 15.43
CA TYR A 62 -7.35 0.29 15.50
C TYR A 62 -5.88 0.49 15.88
N LYS A 63 -5.64 0.90 17.13
CA LYS A 63 -4.31 1.35 17.64
C LYS A 63 -3.17 0.36 17.43
N ASP A 64 -3.47 -0.92 17.56
CA ASP A 64 -2.51 -2.02 17.45
C ASP A 64 -2.27 -2.48 16.01
N MET A 65 -2.97 -1.91 15.02
CA MET A 65 -2.76 -2.20 13.59
C MET A 65 -1.52 -1.51 13.03
N TYR A 66 -1.13 -0.34 13.56
CA TYR A 66 0.05 0.38 13.07
C TYR A 66 1.30 -0.52 13.15
N PHE A 67 1.63 -0.96 14.36
CA PHE A 67 2.82 -1.79 14.60
C PHE A 67 2.74 -3.10 13.84
N PHE A 68 1.57 -3.74 13.81
CA PHE A 68 1.37 -4.99 13.09
C PHE A 68 1.61 -4.86 11.58
N LEU A 69 0.97 -3.89 10.91
CA LEU A 69 1.12 -3.71 9.46
C LEU A 69 2.54 -3.30 9.09
N HIS A 70 3.16 -2.44 9.91
CA HIS A 70 4.52 -1.97 9.68
C HIS A 70 5.53 -3.11 9.80
N ASP A 71 5.46 -3.88 10.88
CA ASP A 71 6.37 -5.01 11.11
C ASP A 71 6.21 -6.11 10.05
N GLU A 72 4.97 -6.49 9.73
CA GLU A 72 4.70 -7.49 8.68
C GLU A 72 5.20 -7.02 7.30
N LEU A 73 4.99 -5.75 6.94
CA LEU A 73 5.48 -5.22 5.66
C LEU A 73 7.01 -5.14 5.62
N LYS A 74 7.63 -4.76 6.74
CA LYS A 74 9.09 -4.73 6.89
C LYS A 74 9.68 -6.13 6.71
N GLN A 75 9.09 -7.15 7.32
CA GLN A 75 9.47 -8.54 7.11
C GLN A 75 9.34 -8.95 5.64
N CYS A 76 8.21 -8.64 4.98
CA CYS A 76 8.02 -8.93 3.57
C CYS A 76 9.11 -8.30 2.68
N VAL A 77 9.44 -7.02 2.93
CA VAL A 77 10.49 -6.30 2.18
C VAL A 77 11.87 -6.89 2.46
N HIS A 78 12.14 -7.30 3.70
CA HIS A 78 13.40 -7.93 4.07
C HIS A 78 13.60 -9.28 3.37
N SER A 79 12.60 -10.16 3.38
CA SER A 79 12.62 -11.42 2.64
C SER A 79 12.78 -11.20 1.14
N PHE A 80 12.07 -10.20 0.58
CA PHE A 80 12.17 -9.82 -0.82
C PHE A 80 13.59 -9.39 -1.24
N ASN A 81 14.31 -8.66 -0.39
CA ASN A 81 15.68 -8.24 -0.69
C ASN A 81 16.69 -9.40 -0.55
N GLN A 82 16.41 -10.39 0.29
CA GLN A 82 17.29 -11.55 0.49
C GLN A 82 17.14 -12.63 -0.58
N SER A 83 15.99 -12.70 -1.27
CA SER A 83 15.77 -13.65 -2.36
C SER A 83 16.60 -13.26 -3.59
N ASN A 84 17.89 -13.60 -3.59
CA ASN A 84 18.81 -13.42 -4.72
C ASN A 84 18.57 -14.42 -5.87
N THR A 85 17.55 -15.28 -5.79
CA THR A 85 17.44 -16.46 -6.63
C THR A 85 15.99 -16.70 -7.06
N ARG A 86 15.76 -16.67 -8.38
CA ARG A 86 14.81 -17.37 -9.28
C ARG A 86 13.44 -17.91 -8.81
N ASN A 87 13.18 -18.06 -7.52
CA ASN A 87 11.87 -18.37 -6.96
C ASN A 87 11.12 -17.05 -6.74
N ILE A 88 10.08 -16.84 -7.54
CA ILE A 88 9.09 -15.77 -7.34
C ILE A 88 8.30 -16.14 -6.07
N SER A 89 8.92 -16.02 -4.91
CA SER A 89 8.24 -16.19 -3.63
C SER A 89 7.46 -14.91 -3.39
N THR A 90 6.19 -14.91 -3.78
CA THR A 90 5.26 -13.85 -3.41
C THR A 90 5.05 -13.88 -1.91
N GLU A 91 5.59 -12.90 -1.18
CA GLU A 91 5.31 -12.73 0.25
C GLU A 91 3.80 -12.57 0.48
N PRO A 92 3.09 -13.58 1.01
CA PRO A 92 1.63 -13.64 0.93
C PRO A 92 0.93 -12.52 1.70
N THR A 93 1.57 -11.97 2.73
CA THR A 93 1.02 -10.87 3.54
C THR A 93 1.24 -9.49 2.95
N MET A 94 2.16 -9.34 1.99
CA MET A 94 2.38 -8.05 1.31
C MET A 94 1.09 -7.57 0.63
N TYR A 95 0.37 -8.47 -0.05
CA TYR A 95 -0.86 -8.15 -0.77
C TYR A 95 -1.97 -7.55 0.12
N PRO A 96 -2.43 -8.21 1.20
CA PRO A 96 -3.49 -7.66 2.04
C PRO A 96 -3.06 -6.36 2.76
N ILE A 97 -1.78 -6.19 3.09
CA ILE A 97 -1.29 -4.93 3.69
C ILE A 97 -1.38 -3.78 2.70
N LEU A 98 -0.91 -3.97 1.47
CA LEU A 98 -1.00 -2.94 0.43
C LEU A 98 -2.47 -2.59 0.10
N LEU A 99 -3.39 -3.57 0.17
CA LEU A 99 -4.82 -3.30 0.03
C LEU A 99 -5.38 -2.43 1.16
N ILE A 100 -4.99 -2.67 2.41
CA ILE A 100 -5.42 -1.83 3.54
C ILE A 100 -4.93 -0.40 3.34
N LEU A 101 -3.63 -0.22 3.05
CA LEU A 101 -3.02 1.10 2.88
C LEU A 101 -3.62 1.86 1.69
N GLY A 102 -3.84 1.20 0.55
CA GLY A 102 -4.45 1.81 -0.64
C GLY A 102 -5.93 2.20 -0.47
N ARG A 103 -6.60 1.74 0.59
CA ARG A 103 -7.97 2.14 0.96
C ARG A 103 -8.04 3.35 1.87
N LEU A 104 -6.90 3.85 2.33
CA LEU A 104 -6.83 5.13 3.01
C LEU A 104 -7.05 6.29 2.03
N TYR A 105 -7.22 7.51 2.54
CA TYR A 105 -7.23 8.72 1.72
C TYR A 105 -6.37 9.82 2.37
N PRO A 106 -5.75 10.71 1.57
CA PRO A 106 -4.93 11.79 2.10
C PRO A 106 -5.82 12.83 2.79
N ALA A 107 -5.42 13.30 3.96
CA ALA A 107 -6.12 14.36 4.68
C ALA A 107 -5.31 15.66 4.63
N ALA A 108 -5.93 16.73 4.12
CA ALA A 108 -5.32 18.06 4.05
C ALA A 108 -4.95 18.55 5.46
N GLY A 109 -3.71 19.02 5.65
CA GLY A 109 -3.21 19.49 6.94
C GLY A 109 -3.03 18.40 8.02
N GLU A 110 -3.30 17.12 7.75
CA GLU A 110 -3.03 16.02 8.67
C GLU A 110 -1.77 15.26 8.26
N SER A 111 -0.64 15.57 8.91
CA SER A 111 0.57 14.74 8.82
C SER A 111 0.60 13.75 9.98
N ASP A 112 0.32 12.47 9.70
CA ASP A 112 0.54 11.40 10.67
C ASP A 112 1.94 10.80 10.43
N PRO A 113 2.91 10.99 11.35
CA PRO A 113 4.27 10.49 11.16
C PRO A 113 4.33 8.96 11.01
N ARG A 114 3.29 8.25 11.49
CA ARG A 114 3.14 6.81 11.28
C ARG A 114 2.93 6.46 9.80
N LEU A 115 2.30 7.32 9.01
CA LEU A 115 2.12 7.09 7.57
C LEU A 115 3.44 7.25 6.81
N ALA A 116 4.23 8.26 7.18
CA ALA A 116 5.53 8.50 6.57
C ALA A 116 6.49 7.30 6.72
N SER A 117 6.40 6.54 7.83
CA SER A 117 7.27 5.37 8.06
C SER A 117 7.00 4.19 7.12
N PHE A 118 5.86 4.17 6.40
CA PHE A 118 5.57 3.16 5.38
C PHE A 118 6.16 3.51 4.01
N ILE A 119 6.44 4.80 3.73
CA ILE A 119 6.88 5.27 2.39
C ILE A 119 8.12 4.51 1.89
N PRO A 120 9.22 4.36 2.68
CA PRO A 120 10.39 3.60 2.22
C PRO A 120 10.09 2.13 1.91
N LEU A 121 9.19 1.51 2.68
CA LEU A 121 8.76 0.13 2.46
C LEU A 121 7.95 -0.01 1.16
N LEU A 122 7.09 0.98 0.86
CA LEU A 122 6.31 1.01 -0.37
C LEU A 122 7.17 1.21 -1.61
N HIS A 123 8.21 2.04 -1.56
CA HIS A 123 9.18 2.14 -2.66
C HIS A 123 9.86 0.79 -2.94
N LYS A 124 10.23 0.03 -1.89
CA LYS A 124 10.77 -1.32 -2.09
C LYS A 124 9.74 -2.29 -2.67
N CYS A 125 8.48 -2.23 -2.23
CA CYS A 125 7.40 -3.03 -2.80
C CYS A 125 7.14 -2.70 -4.27
N ALA A 126 7.32 -1.45 -4.68
CA ALA A 126 7.18 -1.01 -6.07
C ALA A 126 8.24 -1.64 -7.00
N CYS A 127 9.35 -2.15 -6.46
CA CYS A 127 10.38 -2.86 -7.23
C CYS A 127 10.09 -4.37 -7.42
N SER A 128 8.97 -4.88 -6.90
CA SER A 128 8.63 -6.30 -6.94
C SER A 128 8.58 -6.86 -8.38
N PRO A 129 9.01 -8.12 -8.62
CA PRO A 129 8.80 -8.79 -9.91
C PRO A 129 7.32 -9.03 -10.21
N VAL A 130 6.45 -9.03 -9.20
CA VAL A 130 5.01 -9.22 -9.33
C VAL A 130 4.34 -7.91 -9.73
N TRP A 131 3.87 -7.82 -10.97
CA TRP A 131 3.24 -6.62 -11.52
C TRP A 131 2.11 -6.06 -10.63
N LYS A 132 1.27 -6.94 -10.08
CA LYS A 132 0.12 -6.55 -9.25
C LYS A 132 0.57 -5.90 -7.95
N THR A 133 1.66 -6.39 -7.36
CA THR A 133 2.28 -5.79 -6.17
C THR A 133 2.75 -4.38 -6.46
N ARG A 134 3.38 -4.14 -7.62
CA ARG A 134 3.81 -2.79 -8.02
C ARG A 134 2.64 -1.81 -8.10
N ILE A 135 1.52 -2.23 -8.70
CA ILE A 135 0.30 -1.41 -8.77
C ILE A 135 -0.25 -1.11 -7.38
N LEU A 136 -0.36 -2.12 -6.52
CA LEU A 136 -0.88 -1.93 -5.18
C LEU A 136 0.04 -1.06 -4.32
N ALA A 137 1.36 -1.18 -4.46
CA ALA A 137 2.32 -0.32 -3.79
C ALA A 137 2.18 1.14 -4.22
N ALA A 138 2.00 1.39 -5.52
CA ALA A 138 1.77 2.73 -6.03
C ALA A 138 0.45 3.33 -5.53
N LYS A 139 -0.64 2.56 -5.52
CA LYS A 139 -1.92 2.98 -4.93
C LYS A 139 -1.85 3.20 -3.42
N ALA A 140 -1.07 2.38 -2.71
CA ALA A 140 -0.85 2.51 -1.28
C ALA A 140 0.00 3.73 -0.91
N LEU A 141 0.82 4.24 -1.83
CA LEU A 141 1.61 5.44 -1.61
C LEU A 141 0.75 6.71 -1.63
N VAL A 142 -0.26 6.75 -2.51
CA VAL A 142 -1.15 7.92 -2.70
C VAL A 142 -1.69 8.51 -1.39
N PRO A 143 -2.34 7.76 -0.50
CA PRO A 143 -2.91 8.33 0.72
C PRO A 143 -1.89 8.72 1.79
N LEU A 144 -0.60 8.43 1.59
CA LEU A 144 0.48 8.75 2.52
C LEU A 144 1.19 10.06 2.16
N ILE A 145 0.93 10.59 0.95
CA ILE A 145 1.48 11.87 0.50
C ILE A 145 0.44 12.96 0.79
N SER A 146 0.84 13.97 1.57
CA SER A 146 -0.01 15.14 1.79
C SER A 146 -0.03 16.01 0.53
N VAL A 147 -1.12 16.75 0.31
CA VAL A 147 -1.32 17.58 -0.89
C VAL A 147 -0.15 18.56 -1.09
N GLU A 148 0.36 19.12 0.02
CA GLU A 148 1.47 20.07 0.03
C GLU A 148 2.81 19.44 -0.41
N ASN A 149 2.95 18.13 -0.23
CA ASN A 149 4.17 17.38 -0.54
C ASN A 149 4.09 16.60 -1.87
N VAL A 150 2.97 16.67 -2.59
CA VAL A 150 2.80 15.94 -3.87
C VAL A 150 3.88 16.32 -4.87
N THR A 151 4.10 17.62 -5.10
CA THR A 151 5.10 18.10 -6.06
C THR A 151 6.51 17.65 -5.69
N ALA A 152 6.91 17.81 -4.42
CA ALA A 152 8.22 17.39 -3.95
C ALA A 152 8.43 15.87 -4.07
N THR A 153 7.38 15.09 -3.79
CA THR A 153 7.42 13.63 -3.92
C THR A 153 7.55 13.21 -5.38
N LEU A 154 6.79 13.82 -6.30
CA LEU A 154 6.88 13.55 -7.73
C LEU A 154 8.28 13.91 -8.27
N GLN A 155 8.84 15.05 -7.87
CA GLN A 155 10.21 15.41 -8.25
C GLN A 155 11.22 14.38 -7.75
N THR A 156 11.08 13.91 -6.51
CA THR A 156 11.98 12.89 -5.94
C THR A 156 11.88 11.57 -6.71
N LEU A 157 10.66 11.15 -7.08
CA LEU A 157 10.43 9.97 -7.90
C LEU A 157 11.08 10.10 -9.28
N PHE A 158 10.91 11.25 -9.94
CA PHE A 158 11.49 11.54 -11.25
C PHE A 158 13.01 11.46 -11.21
N TYR A 159 13.65 12.09 -10.24
CA TYR A 159 15.11 12.03 -10.05
C TYR A 159 15.62 10.65 -9.63
N SER A 160 14.75 9.75 -9.16
CA SER A 160 15.10 8.37 -8.84
C SER A 160 15.12 7.44 -10.07
N ILE A 161 14.70 7.94 -11.24
CA ILE A 161 14.75 7.18 -12.49
C ILE A 161 16.20 7.16 -12.99
N PRO A 162 16.79 5.96 -13.22
CA PRO A 162 18.11 5.80 -13.82
C PRO A 162 18.28 6.58 -15.12
N SER A 163 19.46 7.18 -15.32
CA SER A 163 19.80 7.77 -16.62
C SER A 163 20.03 6.67 -17.67
N CYS A 164 19.87 7.00 -18.96
CA CYS A 164 20.13 6.06 -20.05
C CYS A 164 21.57 5.52 -20.09
N GLU A 165 22.49 6.15 -19.37
CA GLU A 165 23.90 5.78 -19.28
C GLU A 165 24.15 4.67 -18.24
N GLU A 166 23.17 4.37 -17.37
CA GLU A 166 23.27 3.27 -16.41
C GLU A 166 23.03 1.91 -17.09
N ILE A 167 24.06 1.06 -17.06
CA ILE A 167 24.09 -0.20 -17.84
C ILE A 167 23.30 -1.34 -17.15
N ASN A 168 22.97 -1.21 -15.86
CA ASN A 168 22.35 -2.29 -15.06
C ASN A 168 21.23 -1.79 -14.14
N PHE A 169 20.08 -1.44 -14.71
CA PHE A 169 18.88 -1.11 -13.93
C PHE A 169 17.79 -2.19 -14.01
N SER A 170 16.96 -2.24 -12.97
CA SER A 170 15.80 -3.14 -12.92
C SER A 170 14.60 -2.52 -13.62
N HIS A 171 14.14 -3.15 -14.71
CA HIS A 171 12.89 -2.75 -15.39
C HIS A 171 11.67 -2.75 -14.46
N ASN A 172 11.65 -3.66 -13.48
CA ASN A 172 10.58 -3.70 -12.48
C ASN A 172 10.59 -2.47 -11.56
N MET A 173 11.79 -1.99 -11.20
CA MET A 173 11.95 -0.74 -10.43
C MET A 173 11.47 0.45 -11.25
N ILE A 174 11.90 0.60 -12.50
CA ILE A 174 11.45 1.71 -13.37
C ILE A 174 9.94 1.68 -13.53
N HIS A 175 9.36 0.52 -13.85
CA HIS A 175 7.91 0.38 -13.94
C HIS A 175 7.21 0.70 -12.62
N GLY A 176 7.81 0.36 -11.48
CA GLY A 176 7.32 0.72 -10.15
C GLY A 176 7.29 2.24 -9.93
N LEU A 177 8.38 2.94 -10.24
CA LEU A 177 8.50 4.39 -10.12
C LEU A 177 7.48 5.11 -11.02
N LEU A 178 7.37 4.70 -12.28
CA LEU A 178 6.41 5.27 -13.23
C LEU A 178 4.95 5.06 -12.77
N LEU A 179 4.63 3.91 -12.17
CA LEU A 179 3.32 3.71 -11.55
C LEU A 179 3.10 4.67 -10.37
N GLN A 180 4.11 4.85 -9.51
CA GLN A 180 4.03 5.77 -8.37
C GLN A 180 3.79 7.21 -8.82
N GLU A 181 4.45 7.68 -9.88
CA GLU A 181 4.16 9.00 -10.47
C GLU A 181 2.75 9.08 -11.05
N ARG A 182 2.33 8.08 -11.84
CA ARG A 182 1.00 8.05 -12.43
C ARG A 182 -0.11 8.11 -11.38
N PHE A 183 0.02 7.39 -10.27
CA PHE A 183 -0.98 7.42 -9.21
C PHE A 183 -0.86 8.67 -8.33
N GLY A 184 0.36 9.18 -8.10
CA GLY A 184 0.59 10.43 -7.37
C GLY A 184 -0.02 11.65 -8.08
N THR A 185 0.08 11.72 -9.40
CA THR A 185 -0.53 12.81 -10.20
C THR A 185 -2.06 12.82 -10.15
N GLN A 186 -2.72 11.68 -9.90
CA GLN A 186 -4.17 11.64 -9.69
C GLN A 186 -4.62 12.42 -8.45
N ILE A 187 -3.74 12.59 -7.45
CA ILE A 187 -4.02 13.45 -6.29
C ILE A 187 -4.12 14.91 -6.75
N ALA A 188 -3.16 15.36 -7.56
CA ALA A 188 -3.09 16.75 -8.02
C ALA A 188 -4.29 17.12 -8.92
N VAL A 189 -4.71 16.21 -9.82
CA VAL A 189 -5.79 16.51 -10.79
C VAL A 189 -7.17 16.58 -10.15
N VAL A 190 -7.45 15.76 -9.13
CA VAL A 190 -8.76 15.75 -8.46
C VAL A 190 -9.00 17.05 -7.71
N ASP A 191 -7.96 17.64 -7.12
CA ASP A 191 -8.09 18.92 -6.41
C ASP A 191 -8.19 20.13 -7.37
N PHE A 192 -7.55 20.08 -8.54
CA PHE A 192 -7.63 21.15 -9.57
C PHE A 192 -9.02 21.30 -10.21
N ILE A 193 -9.89 20.30 -10.14
CA ILE A 193 -11.25 20.35 -10.72
C ILE A 193 -12.31 20.76 -9.66
N THR A 194 -11.90 20.92 -8.39
CA THR A 194 -12.81 21.29 -7.28
C THR A 194 -12.75 22.76 -6.84
N PHE A 195 -12.14 23.64 -7.65
CA PHE A 195 -12.20 25.09 -7.47
C PHE A 195 -12.77 25.79 -8.70
#